data_AF-A0AA39VII6-F1
#
_entry.id   AF-A0AA39VII6-F1
#
_cell.length_a   1.000
_cell.length_b   1.000
_cell.length_c   1.000
_cell.angle_alpha   90.00
_cell.angle_beta   90.00
_cell.angle_gamma   90.00
#
_symmetry.space_group_name_H-M   'P 1'
#
loop_
_entity.id
_entity.type
_entity.pdbx_description
1 polymer ?
#
loop_
_entity_poly.entity_id
_entity_poly.type
_entity_poly.pdbx_seq_one_letter_code
_entity_poly.pdbx_strand_id
1 'polypeptide(L)'
;MELQDNLALSGYLKFPNEIPEYLKKCKYLPKLNNERPDQRNLIYKERFSSLQNLVLIMTPLYTEDWIGLEALDDAGKVKYIAVERGHQEISIDDMKKYVVPYLTAQAPGSEKDDDHVGVGAHRAARKSNIKKIYNANQTP
;
A
#
# COMPACT_ATOMS: atom_id res chain seq x y z
N MET A 1 24.17 15.07 15.05
CA MET A 1 22.73 15.23 14.75
C MET A 1 22.53 14.72 13.33
N GLU A 2 21.64 13.77 13.12
CA GLU A 2 21.42 13.21 11.78
C GLU A 2 20.35 13.99 11.02
N LEU A 3 20.41 13.93 9.68
CA LEU A 3 19.42 14.58 8.81
C LEU A 3 17.98 14.11 9.11
N GLN A 4 17.83 12.81 9.43
CA GLN A 4 16.53 12.20 9.77
C GLN A 4 15.92 12.69 11.08
N ASP A 5 16.71 13.33 11.95
CA ASP A 5 16.19 13.92 13.19
C ASP A 5 15.55 15.30 12.93
N ASN A 6 15.78 15.89 11.75
CA ASN A 6 15.39 17.27 11.43
C ASN A 6 14.60 17.41 10.13
N LEU A 7 14.60 16.39 9.27
CA LEU A 7 13.93 16.41 7.97
C LEU A 7 13.08 15.15 7.78
N ALA A 8 11.76 15.29 7.97
CA ALA A 8 10.81 14.19 7.85
C ALA A 8 10.92 13.43 6.52
N LEU A 9 11.11 14.14 5.40
CA LEU A 9 11.26 13.57 4.05
C LEU A 9 12.36 12.50 3.96
N SER A 10 13.45 12.67 4.72
CA SER A 10 14.58 11.74 4.69
C SER A 10 14.26 10.38 5.34
N GLY A 11 13.15 10.26 6.08
CA GLY A 11 12.67 9.01 6.67
C GLY A 11 11.94 8.08 5.69
N TYR A 12 11.59 8.56 4.49
CA TYR A 12 10.84 7.77 3.51
C TYR A 12 11.30 7.96 2.06
N LEU A 13 12.50 8.50 1.87
CA LEU A 13 13.13 8.58 0.57
C LEU A 13 13.71 7.21 0.18
N LYS A 14 13.29 6.69 -0.99
CA LYS A 14 13.73 5.41 -1.52
C LYS A 14 14.23 5.58 -2.95
N PHE A 15 15.54 5.46 -3.15
CA PHE A 15 16.17 5.51 -4.45
C PHE A 15 16.32 4.08 -5.02
N PRO A 16 15.72 3.78 -6.20
CA PRO A 16 15.75 2.43 -6.77
C PRO A 16 17.16 1.90 -7.08
N ASN A 17 18.10 2.78 -7.40
CA ASN A 17 19.49 2.45 -7.69
C ASN A 17 20.38 2.30 -6.44
N GLU A 18 19.87 2.63 -5.24
CA GLU A 18 20.64 2.60 -3.99
C GLU A 18 19.92 1.80 -2.88
N ILE A 19 19.21 0.72 -3.25
CA ILE A 19 18.46 -0.11 -2.31
C ILE A 19 19.29 -0.59 -1.11
N PRO A 20 20.54 -1.07 -1.24
CA PRO A 20 21.34 -1.49 -0.09
C PRO A 20 21.54 -0.37 0.95
N GLU A 21 21.84 0.85 0.48
CA GLU A 21 22.04 2.01 1.35
C GLU A 21 20.72 2.49 1.96
N TYR A 22 19.63 2.46 1.20
CA TYR A 22 18.28 2.71 1.69
C TYR A 22 17.91 1.76 2.85
N LEU A 23 18.08 0.44 2.65
CA LEU A 23 17.79 -0.55 3.69
C LEU A 23 18.66 -0.35 4.93
N LYS A 24 19.94 0.01 4.75
CA LYS A 24 20.89 0.22 5.86
C LYS A 24 20.66 1.51 6.63
N LYS A 25 20.43 2.64 5.96
CA LYS A 25 20.47 3.99 6.55
C LYS A 25 19.11 4.62 6.82
N CYS A 26 18.06 4.27 6.07
CA CYS A 26 16.74 4.89 6.25
C CYS A 26 16.05 4.34 7.50
N LYS A 27 15.92 5.11 8.58
CA LYS A 27 15.48 4.60 9.89
C LYS A 27 14.00 4.18 9.91
N TYR A 28 13.17 4.79 9.08
CA TYR A 28 11.72 4.70 9.19
C TYR A 28 11.08 3.78 8.14
N LEU A 29 11.07 4.13 6.86
CA LEU A 29 10.29 3.40 5.85
C LEU A 29 10.63 1.90 5.74
N PRO A 30 11.91 1.44 5.68
CA PRO A 30 12.21 0.01 5.65
C PRO A 30 11.75 -0.76 6.89
N LYS A 31 11.73 -0.10 8.05
CA LYS A 31 11.26 -0.68 9.30
C LYS A 31 9.73 -0.80 9.30
N LEU A 32 9.04 0.26 8.90
CA LEU A 32 7.57 0.29 8.85
C LEU A 32 7.02 -0.75 7.86
N ASN A 33 7.67 -0.88 6.70
CA ASN A 33 7.25 -1.80 5.64
C ASN A 33 7.77 -3.24 5.80
N ASN A 34 8.45 -3.58 6.90
CA ASN A 34 9.09 -4.88 7.11
C ASN A 34 10.06 -5.31 5.98
N GLU A 35 10.79 -4.36 5.37
CA GLU A 35 11.67 -4.62 4.23
C GLU A 35 13.02 -5.25 4.62
N ARG A 36 13.42 -5.14 5.90
CA ARG A 36 14.66 -5.73 6.42
C ARG A 36 14.43 -7.16 6.90
N PRO A 37 15.02 -8.19 6.27
CA PRO A 37 14.75 -9.60 6.61
C PRO A 37 15.03 -9.96 8.07
N ASP A 38 16.08 -9.42 8.65
CA ASP A 38 16.54 -9.64 10.02
C ASP A 38 15.76 -8.84 11.08
N GLN A 39 14.95 -7.86 10.66
CA GLN A 39 14.22 -6.95 11.55
C GLN A 39 12.69 -6.98 11.36
N ARG A 40 12.17 -7.96 10.62
CA ARG A 40 10.73 -8.07 10.38
C ARG A 40 9.97 -8.19 11.69
N ASN A 41 8.89 -7.41 11.80
CA ASN A 41 8.04 -7.39 12.98
C ASN A 41 6.67 -8.01 12.67
N LEU A 42 6.42 -9.21 13.19
CA LEU A 42 5.15 -9.92 12.99
C LEU A 42 3.96 -9.19 13.62
N ILE A 43 4.16 -8.47 14.72
CA ILE A 43 3.11 -7.66 15.35
C ILE A 43 2.68 -6.52 14.42
N TYR A 44 3.61 -5.96 13.63
CA TYR A 44 3.26 -4.93 12.64
C TYR A 44 2.36 -5.52 11.55
N LYS A 45 2.72 -6.70 11.03
CA LYS A 45 1.90 -7.42 10.05
C LYS A 45 0.51 -7.76 10.61
N GLU A 46 0.45 -8.29 11.84
CA GLU A 46 -0.80 -8.64 12.50
C GLU A 46 -1.72 -7.42 12.65
N ARG A 47 -1.20 -6.33 13.22
CA ARG A 47 -1.96 -5.08 13.42
C ARG A 47 -2.38 -4.42 12.11
N PHE A 48 -1.52 -4.43 11.10
CA PHE A 48 -1.87 -3.89 9.80
C PHE A 48 -2.94 -4.75 9.11
N SER A 49 -2.83 -6.07 9.21
CA SER A 49 -3.82 -7.02 8.66
C SER A 49 -5.17 -7.00 9.42
N SER A 50 -5.18 -6.48 10.65
CA SER A 50 -6.41 -6.34 11.44
C SER A 50 -7.28 -5.15 11.01
N LEU A 51 -6.82 -4.30 10.09
CA LEU A 51 -7.66 -3.24 9.51
C LEU A 51 -8.97 -3.85 8.99
N GLN A 52 -10.06 -3.10 9.15
CA GLN A 52 -11.37 -3.49 8.59
C GLN A 52 -11.45 -3.13 7.11
N ASN A 53 -10.94 -1.95 6.75
CA ASN A 53 -10.88 -1.44 5.40
C ASN A 53 -9.53 -0.76 5.17
N LEU A 54 -8.94 -0.94 3.99
CA LEU A 54 -7.77 -0.22 3.50
C LEU A 54 -8.09 0.34 2.12
N VAL A 55 -8.14 1.66 2.00
CA VAL A 55 -8.24 2.35 0.71
C VAL A 55 -6.81 2.69 0.27
N LEU A 56 -6.34 2.08 -0.82
CA LEU A 56 -4.96 2.23 -1.29
C LEU A 56 -4.92 2.77 -2.71
N ILE A 57 -4.03 3.75 -2.93
CA ILE A 57 -3.62 4.17 -4.27
C ILE A 57 -2.46 3.26 -4.68
N MET A 58 -2.62 2.54 -5.79
CA MET A 58 -1.82 1.38 -6.18
C MET A 58 -0.29 1.56 -6.01
N THR A 59 0.38 0.63 -5.30
CA THR A 59 1.85 0.62 -5.15
C THR A 59 2.46 -0.77 -5.40
N PRO A 60 3.78 -0.86 -5.72
CA PRO A 60 4.47 -2.14 -5.93
C PRO A 60 4.75 -2.99 -4.67
N LEU A 61 4.35 -2.56 -3.47
CA LEU A 61 4.70 -3.22 -2.19
C LEU A 61 4.04 -4.60 -1.99
N TYR A 62 3.22 -5.04 -2.94
CA TYR A 62 2.26 -6.12 -2.78
C TYR A 62 2.85 -7.53 -2.78
N THR A 63 3.98 -7.78 -3.47
CA THR A 63 4.35 -9.14 -3.92
C THR A 63 4.84 -10.09 -2.84
N GLU A 64 5.34 -9.55 -1.72
CA GLU A 64 6.04 -10.33 -0.71
C GLU A 64 5.26 -10.47 0.62
N ASP A 65 4.13 -9.78 0.74
CA ASP A 65 3.25 -9.77 1.90
C ASP A 65 3.93 -9.59 3.28
N TRP A 66 5.06 -8.86 3.34
CA TRP A 66 5.80 -8.66 4.60
C TRP A 66 5.04 -7.84 5.64
N ILE A 67 4.09 -7.02 5.20
CA ILE A 67 3.27 -6.17 6.07
C ILE A 67 1.78 -6.59 6.10
N GLY A 68 1.34 -7.54 5.25
CA GLY A 68 -0.05 -8.03 5.25
C GLY A 68 -0.97 -7.43 4.17
N LEU A 69 -0.42 -6.78 3.15
CA LEU A 69 -1.22 -6.22 2.05
C LEU A 69 -1.95 -7.30 1.23
N GLU A 70 -1.32 -8.45 0.99
CA GLU A 70 -1.97 -9.55 0.28
C GLU A 70 -3.07 -10.17 1.13
N ALA A 71 -2.83 -10.32 2.45
CA ALA A 71 -3.82 -10.83 3.38
C ALA A 71 -5.06 -9.92 3.47
N LEU A 72 -4.88 -8.59 3.50
CA LEU A 72 -5.99 -7.64 3.47
C LEU A 72 -6.78 -7.74 2.16
N ASP A 73 -6.08 -7.86 1.03
CA ASP A 73 -6.73 -8.00 -0.27
C ASP A 73 -7.43 -9.37 -0.39
N ASP A 74 -6.87 -10.45 0.19
CA ASP A 74 -7.48 -11.79 0.25
C ASP A 74 -8.77 -11.77 1.06
N ALA A 75 -8.80 -10.99 2.13
CA ALA A 75 -9.98 -10.77 2.95
C ALA A 75 -11.01 -9.82 2.31
N GLY A 76 -10.75 -9.29 1.10
CA GLY A 76 -11.65 -8.33 0.43
C GLY A 76 -11.68 -6.94 1.08
N LYS A 77 -10.69 -6.62 1.91
CA LYS A 77 -10.62 -5.38 2.70
C LYS A 77 -9.89 -4.24 1.99
N VAL A 78 -9.28 -4.51 0.83
CA VAL A 78 -8.56 -3.50 0.05
C VAL A 78 -9.43 -2.97 -1.09
N LYS A 79 -9.60 -1.65 -1.14
CA LYS A 79 -10.25 -0.95 -2.25
C LYS A 79 -9.19 -0.12 -2.98
N TYR A 80 -9.08 -0.35 -4.29
CA TYR A 80 -8.16 0.38 -5.16
C TYR A 80 -8.95 1.45 -5.91
N ILE A 81 -8.51 2.69 -5.80
CA ILE A 81 -9.19 3.84 -6.40
C ILE A 81 -8.16 4.59 -7.23
N ALA A 82 -8.48 4.78 -8.50
CA ALA A 82 -7.71 5.62 -9.42
C ALA A 82 -8.57 6.83 -9.77
N VAL A 83 -7.96 8.02 -9.70
CA VAL A 83 -8.56 9.27 -10.15
C VAL A 83 -7.58 9.95 -11.10
N GLU A 84 -8.07 10.46 -12.22
CA GLU A 84 -7.24 11.08 -13.26
C GLU A 84 -6.94 12.55 -12.91
N ARG A 85 -6.20 12.77 -11.82
CA ARG A 85 -5.81 14.10 -11.32
C ARG A 85 -4.39 14.11 -10.74
N GLY A 86 -3.85 15.30 -10.48
CA GLY A 86 -2.50 15.46 -9.92
C GLY A 86 -2.34 14.96 -8.48
N HIS A 87 -1.09 14.95 -8.00
CA HIS A 87 -0.76 14.54 -6.64
C HIS A 87 -1.47 15.44 -5.61
N GLN A 88 -2.33 14.83 -4.77
CA GLN A 88 -3.20 15.50 -3.79
C GLN A 88 -4.37 16.32 -4.38
N GLU A 89 -4.59 16.28 -5.69
CA GLU A 89 -5.72 16.96 -6.34
C GLU A 89 -6.97 16.08 -6.37
N ILE A 90 -7.49 15.68 -5.21
CA ILE A 90 -8.76 14.96 -5.14
C ILE A 90 -9.93 15.96 -5.15
N SER A 91 -10.90 15.76 -6.04
CA SER A 91 -12.07 16.63 -6.10
C SER A 91 -12.98 16.41 -4.88
N ILE A 92 -13.80 17.41 -4.54
CA ILE A 92 -14.79 17.26 -3.46
C ILE A 92 -15.78 16.12 -3.76
N ASP A 93 -16.15 15.94 -5.03
CA ASP A 93 -17.07 14.87 -5.43
C ASP A 93 -16.40 13.49 -5.31
N ASP A 94 -15.14 13.37 -5.70
CA ASP A 94 -14.36 12.14 -5.48
C ASP A 94 -14.17 11.85 -3.99
N MET A 95 -13.94 12.88 -3.14
CA MET A 95 -13.89 12.70 -1.68
C MET A 95 -15.22 12.21 -1.12
N LYS A 96 -16.34 12.84 -1.51
CA LYS A 96 -17.68 12.41 -1.09
C LYS A 96 -17.99 10.98 -1.51
N LYS A 97 -17.56 10.60 -2.71
CA LYS A 97 -17.81 9.26 -3.26
C LYS A 97 -16.92 8.20 -2.63
N TYR A 98 -15.62 8.46 -2.49
CA TYR A 98 -14.63 7.42 -2.21
C TYR A 98 -14.07 7.45 -0.78
N VAL A 99 -14.15 8.59 -0.09
CA VAL A 99 -13.55 8.79 1.24
C VAL A 99 -14.61 8.87 2.33
N VAL A 100 -15.61 9.74 2.16
CA VAL A 100 -16.65 10.00 3.18
C VAL A 100 -17.36 8.74 3.69
N PRO A 101 -17.68 7.71 2.86
CA PRO A 101 -18.32 6.49 3.36
C PRO A 101 -17.51 5.79 4.47
N TYR A 102 -16.18 5.93 4.48
CA TYR A 102 -15.29 5.31 5.46
C TYR A 102 -15.01 6.19 6.69
N LEU A 103 -15.53 7.42 6.74
CA LEU A 103 -15.35 8.34 7.87
C LEU A 103 -16.53 8.31 8.86
N THR A 104 -17.63 7.64 8.51
CA THR A 104 -18.82 7.54 9.34
C THR A 104 -18.93 6.14 9.96
N ALA A 105 -19.64 6.02 11.08
CA ALA A 105 -19.80 4.74 11.81
C ALA A 105 -20.52 3.64 11.01
N GLN A 106 -21.04 3.97 9.82
CA GLN A 106 -21.64 3.04 8.86
C GLN A 106 -20.72 2.86 7.64
N ALA A 107 -19.44 2.55 7.88
CA ALA A 107 -18.61 2.06 6.78
C ALA A 107 -19.34 0.88 6.14
N PRO A 108 -19.60 0.91 4.81
CA PRO A 108 -20.34 -0.16 4.14
C PRO A 108 -19.63 -1.47 4.44
N GLY A 109 -20.28 -2.32 5.25
CA GLY A 109 -19.65 -3.48 5.83
C GLY A 109 -19.54 -4.56 4.78
N SER A 110 -18.37 -4.74 4.17
CA SER A 110 -18.05 -5.87 3.27
C SER A 110 -19.12 -6.22 2.23
N GLU A 111 -20.00 -5.28 1.87
CA GLU A 111 -20.93 -5.48 0.78
C GLU A 111 -20.07 -5.57 -0.48
N LYS A 112 -20.20 -6.71 -1.15
CA LYS A 112 -19.55 -6.94 -2.43
C LYS A 112 -20.14 -5.89 -3.35
N ASP A 113 -19.36 -4.85 -3.69
CA ASP A 113 -19.78 -3.89 -4.70
C ASP A 113 -20.10 -4.68 -5.98
N ASP A 114 -21.38 -4.69 -6.35
CA ASP A 114 -21.95 -5.37 -7.53
C ASP A 114 -21.62 -4.62 -8.84
N ASP A 115 -20.53 -3.85 -8.88
CA ASP A 115 -19.90 -3.45 -10.13
C ASP A 115 -19.16 -4.69 -10.71
N HIS A 116 -20.01 -5.56 -11.26
CA HIS A 116 -19.69 -6.84 -11.86
C HIS A 116 -18.77 -6.70 -13.07
N VAL A 117 -17.47 -6.83 -12.86
CA VAL A 117 -16.60 -7.62 -13.74
C VAL A 117 -15.66 -8.45 -12.85
N GLY A 118 -15.59 -9.77 -13.11
CA GLY A 118 -15.05 -10.83 -12.26
C GLY A 118 -13.93 -10.51 -11.26
N VAL A 119 -14.30 -10.31 -9.99
CA VAL A 119 -13.40 -10.01 -8.85
C VAL A 119 -12.22 -11.00 -8.76
N GLY A 120 -12.42 -12.30 -9.02
CA GLY A 120 -11.36 -13.30 -9.01
C GLY A 120 -10.35 -13.17 -10.17
N ALA A 121 -10.82 -12.89 -11.38
CA ALA A 121 -9.98 -12.72 -12.57
C ALA A 121 -9.22 -11.38 -12.54
N HIS A 122 -9.89 -10.30 -12.11
CA HIS A 122 -9.25 -9.00 -11.90
C HIS A 122 -8.20 -9.03 -10.79
N ARG A 123 -8.36 -9.89 -9.78
CA ARG A 123 -7.40 -10.05 -8.70
C ARG A 123 -6.14 -10.79 -9.15
N ALA A 124 -6.28 -11.90 -9.87
CA ALA A 124 -5.15 -12.59 -10.47
C ALA A 124 -4.42 -11.71 -11.51
N ALA A 125 -5.17 -10.99 -12.34
CA ALA A 125 -4.61 -10.03 -13.31
C ALA A 125 -3.90 -8.85 -12.61
N ARG A 126 -4.43 -8.32 -11.51
CA ARG A 126 -3.76 -7.30 -10.68
C ARG A 126 -2.49 -7.82 -10.04
N LYS A 127 -2.52 -9.01 -9.40
CA LYS A 127 -1.31 -9.67 -8.86
C LYS A 127 -0.27 -9.87 -9.96
N SER A 128 -0.68 -10.30 -11.16
CA SER A 128 0.20 -10.45 -12.32
C SER A 128 0.79 -9.11 -12.79
N ASN A 129 -0.02 -8.06 -12.91
CA ASN A 129 0.44 -6.74 -13.36
C ASN A 129 1.37 -6.08 -12.33
N ILE A 130 1.08 -6.18 -11.04
CA ILE A 130 1.97 -5.66 -9.99
C ILE A 130 3.30 -6.43 -10.00
N LYS A 131 3.28 -7.77 -10.15
CA LYS A 131 4.52 -8.56 -10.32
C LYS A 131 5.31 -8.15 -11.57
N LYS A 132 4.66 -7.86 -12.69
CA LYS A 132 5.32 -7.35 -13.91
C LYS A 132 5.99 -5.99 -13.66
N ILE A 133 5.30 -5.05 -13.00
CA ILE A 133 5.86 -3.73 -12.66
C ILE A 133 7.03 -3.86 -11.69
N TYR A 134 6.91 -4.71 -10.67
CA TYR A 134 7.99 -4.99 -9.71
C TYR A 134 9.24 -5.51 -10.43
N ASN A 135 9.10 -6.54 -11.26
CA ASN A 135 10.22 -7.14 -11.99
C ASN A 135 10.86 -6.16 -12.98
N ALA A 136 10.07 -5.33 -13.67
CA ALA A 136 10.59 -4.32 -14.59
C ALA A 136 11.49 -3.28 -13.88
N ASN A 137 11.20 -2.99 -12.60
CA ASN A 137 11.96 -2.04 -11.79
C ASN A 137 13.15 -2.67 -11.03
N GLN A 138 13.40 -3.97 -11.20
CA GLN A 138 14.56 -4.67 -10.62
C GLN A 138 15.70 -4.91 -11.61
N THR A 139 15.47 -4.66 -12.90
CA THR A 139 16.53 -4.63 -13.91
C THR A 139 17.29 -3.30 -13.84
N PRO A 140 18.64 -3.31 -13.84
CA PRO A 140 19.46 -2.10 -13.80
C PRO A 140 19.22 -1.14 -14.97
#